data_AF-A0A2S0VXR5-F1
#
_entry.id   AF-A0A2S0VXR5-F1
#
_cell.length_a   1.000
_cell.length_b   1.000
_cell.length_c   1.000
_cell.angle_alpha   90.00
_cell.angle_beta   90.00
_cell.angle_gamma   90.00
#
_symmetry.space_group_name_H-M   'P 1'
#
loop_
_entity.id
_entity.type
_entity.pdbx_description
1 polymer ?
#
loop_
_entity_poly.entity_id
_entity_poly.type
_entity_poly.pdbx_seq_one_letter_code
_entity_poly.pdbx_strand_id
1 'polypeptide(L)'
;MEQRKEDKMASDFAKAQQDLQEHEMRQQALNEHKAQYMQDVMDRGRAGVDIQQMNRFQAFIGKLDQACSLQANKVTTARKVVDQRRALWLNQQRKRKAIEALIDKQKQAMQLAEQRAEQKMFDEFAMQQFVRKQLT
;
A
#
# COMPACT_ATOMS: atom_id res chain seq x y z
N MET A 1 10.82 16.45 -0.42
CA MET A 1 9.74 16.25 -1.43
C MET A 1 9.41 14.78 -1.64
N GLU A 2 10.40 13.90 -1.83
CA GLU A 2 10.14 12.47 -2.10
C GLU A 2 9.54 11.71 -0.90
N GLN A 3 9.89 12.07 0.35
CA GLN A 3 9.25 11.52 1.55
C GLN A 3 7.74 11.82 1.57
N ARG A 4 7.33 13.09 1.39
CA ARG A 4 5.91 13.47 1.33
C ARG A 4 5.14 12.73 0.22
N LYS A 5 5.80 12.43 -0.91
CA LYS A 5 5.20 11.62 -1.98
C LYS A 5 5.02 10.16 -1.54
N GLU A 6 6.02 9.59 -0.87
CA GLU A 6 5.92 8.24 -0.28
C GLU A 6 4.76 8.16 0.72
N ASP A 7 4.69 9.12 1.65
CA ASP A 7 3.64 9.16 2.70
C ASP A 7 2.24 9.23 2.08
N LYS A 8 2.07 10.04 1.02
CA LYS A 8 0.80 10.10 0.28
C LYS A 8 0.45 8.76 -0.36
N MET A 9 1.41 8.12 -1.03
CA MET A 9 1.17 6.81 -1.67
C MET A 9 0.90 5.71 -0.64
N ALA A 10 1.54 5.76 0.53
CA ALA A 10 1.26 4.87 1.65
C ALA A 10 -0.18 5.06 2.18
N SER A 11 -0.62 6.32 2.32
CA SER A 11 -2.00 6.63 2.70
C SER A 11 -3.01 6.15 1.66
N ASP A 12 -2.75 6.37 0.36
CA ASP A 12 -3.62 5.91 -0.72
C ASP A 12 -3.69 4.37 -0.78
N PHE A 13 -2.58 3.67 -0.50
CA PHE A 13 -2.55 2.22 -0.36
C PHE A 13 -3.38 1.73 0.84
N ALA A 14 -3.22 2.36 2.01
CA ALA A 14 -3.98 2.00 3.21
C ALA A 14 -5.50 2.16 3.00
N LYS A 15 -5.93 3.27 2.35
CA LYS A 15 -7.33 3.48 1.98
C LYS A 15 -7.84 2.38 1.05
N ALA A 16 -7.08 2.02 0.01
CA ALA A 16 -7.47 0.95 -0.90
C ALA A 16 -7.61 -0.40 -0.16
N GLN A 17 -6.76 -0.68 0.83
CA GLN A 17 -6.89 -1.90 1.65
C GLN A 17 -8.17 -1.90 2.48
N GLN A 18 -8.52 -0.76 3.08
CA GLN A 18 -9.77 -0.60 3.82
C GLN A 18 -10.98 -0.80 2.90
N ASP A 19 -10.99 -0.16 1.72
CA ASP A 19 -12.08 -0.30 0.74
C ASP A 19 -12.27 -1.77 0.32
N LEU A 20 -11.18 -2.49 0.07
CA LEU A 20 -11.20 -3.92 -0.23
C LEU A 20 -11.82 -4.74 0.91
N GLN A 21 -11.40 -4.48 2.15
CA GLN A 21 -11.96 -5.16 3.32
C GLN A 21 -13.47 -4.91 3.45
N GLU A 22 -13.93 -3.68 3.23
CA GLU A 22 -15.35 -3.36 3.21
C GLU A 22 -16.11 -4.10 2.11
N HIS A 23 -15.52 -4.22 0.92
CA HIS A 23 -16.13 -4.98 -0.17
C HIS A 23 -16.22 -6.48 0.15
N GLU A 24 -15.19 -7.05 0.76
CA GLU A 24 -15.17 -8.45 1.21
C GLU A 24 -16.22 -8.71 2.29
N MET A 25 -16.33 -7.84 3.30
CA MET A 25 -17.37 -7.94 4.34
C MET A 25 -18.78 -7.89 3.75
N ARG A 26 -19.04 -6.96 2.81
CA ARG A 26 -20.34 -6.89 2.11
C ARG A 26 -20.61 -8.15 1.29
N GLN A 27 -19.61 -8.73 0.64
CA GLN A 27 -19.75 -9.98 -0.11
C GLN A 27 -20.13 -11.14 0.81
N GLN A 28 -19.44 -11.24 1.96
CA GLN A 28 -19.74 -12.25 2.96
C GLN A 28 -21.18 -12.11 3.47
N ALA A 29 -21.59 -10.91 3.85
CA ALA A 29 -22.94 -10.65 4.32
C ALA A 29 -24.02 -11.02 3.28
N LEU A 30 -23.78 -10.73 2.00
CA LEU A 30 -24.69 -11.12 0.91
C LEU A 30 -24.79 -12.65 0.76
N ASN A 31 -23.66 -13.36 0.86
CA ASN A 31 -23.63 -14.81 0.78
C ASN A 31 -24.34 -15.47 1.97
N GLU A 32 -24.13 -14.95 3.19
CA GLU A 32 -24.81 -15.40 4.40
C GLU A 32 -26.31 -15.18 4.31
N HIS A 33 -26.73 -13.97 3.89
CA HIS A 33 -28.14 -13.65 3.70
C HIS A 33 -28.80 -14.55 2.64
N LYS A 34 -28.10 -14.85 1.54
CA LYS A 34 -28.58 -15.82 0.53
C LYS A 34 -28.76 -17.21 1.13
N ALA A 35 -27.79 -17.70 1.90
CA ALA A 35 -27.87 -19.02 2.53
C ALA A 35 -29.04 -19.12 3.51
N GLN A 36 -29.22 -18.11 4.37
CA GLN A 36 -30.36 -18.01 5.29
C GLN A 36 -31.69 -18.00 4.53
N TYR A 37 -31.78 -17.19 3.48
CA TYR A 37 -33.00 -17.13 2.67
C TYR A 37 -33.34 -18.47 2.01
N MET A 38 -32.34 -19.19 1.49
CA MET A 38 -32.55 -20.52 0.91
C MET A 38 -33.03 -21.53 1.96
N GLN A 39 -32.49 -21.47 3.18
CA GLN A 39 -32.91 -22.32 4.29
C GLN A 39 -34.39 -22.03 4.66
N ASP A 40 -34.76 -20.76 4.81
CA ASP A 40 -36.13 -20.35 5.10
C ASP A 40 -37.12 -20.85 4.04
N VAL A 41 -36.72 -20.79 2.76
CA VAL A 41 -37.53 -21.29 1.64
C VAL A 41 -37.69 -22.81 1.71
N MET A 42 -36.64 -23.56 2.04
CA MET A 42 -36.72 -25.02 2.21
C MET A 42 -37.64 -25.41 3.36
N ASP A 43 -37.55 -24.72 4.50
CA ASP A 43 -38.36 -25.01 5.68
C ASP A 43 -39.84 -24.70 5.45
N ARG A 44 -40.15 -23.59 4.76
CA ARG A 44 -41.52 -23.30 4.30
C ARG A 44 -42.00 -24.30 3.25
N GLY A 45 -41.11 -24.72 2.35
CA GLY A 45 -41.34 -25.75 1.33
C GLY A 45 -41.91 -27.04 1.92
N ARG A 46 -41.35 -27.47 3.05
CA ARG A 46 -41.80 -28.68 3.79
C ARG A 46 -43.20 -28.55 4.39
N ALA A 47 -43.65 -27.33 4.67
CA ALA A 47 -44.99 -27.06 5.21
C ALA A 47 -46.08 -26.93 4.11
N GLY A 48 -45.70 -27.01 2.84
CA GLY A 48 -46.58 -26.77 1.69
C GLY A 48 -46.60 -25.29 1.30
N VAL A 49 -46.30 -25.00 0.03
CA VAL A 49 -46.15 -23.63 -0.49
C VAL A 49 -46.97 -23.49 -1.76
N ASP A 50 -47.78 -22.43 -1.84
CA ASP A 50 -48.53 -22.09 -3.05
C ASP A 50 -47.62 -21.61 -4.19
N ILE A 51 -48.04 -21.83 -5.44
CA ILE A 51 -47.31 -21.50 -6.67
C ILE A 51 -46.92 -20.01 -6.72
N GLN A 52 -47.79 -19.11 -6.23
CA GLN A 52 -47.47 -17.68 -6.19
C GLN A 52 -46.29 -17.37 -5.27
N GLN A 53 -46.18 -18.07 -4.14
CA GLN A 53 -45.07 -17.90 -3.19
C GLN A 53 -43.77 -18.45 -3.77
N MET A 54 -43.83 -19.60 -4.46
CA MET A 54 -42.68 -20.17 -5.15
C MET A 54 -42.10 -19.22 -6.22
N ASN A 55 -42.97 -18.59 -7.03
CA ASN A 55 -42.54 -17.61 -8.04
C ASN A 55 -41.84 -16.39 -7.40
N ARG A 56 -42.34 -15.90 -6.25
CA ARG A 56 -41.71 -14.80 -5.51
C ARG A 56 -40.32 -15.19 -4.99
N PHE A 57 -40.16 -16.41 -4.48
CA PHE A 57 -38.87 -16.93 -4.02
C PHE A 57 -37.85 -16.99 -5.15
N GLN A 58 -38.24 -17.55 -6.30
CA GLN A 58 -37.35 -17.65 -7.45
C GLN A 58 -36.91 -16.26 -7.96
N ALA A 59 -37.83 -15.31 -8.04
CA ALA A 59 -37.52 -13.95 -8.47
C ALA A 59 -36.54 -13.24 -7.51
N PHE A 60 -36.68 -13.44 -6.21
CA PHE A 60 -35.79 -12.83 -5.22
C PHE A 60 -34.41 -13.49 -5.19
N ILE A 61 -34.33 -14.83 -5.30
CA ILE A 61 -33.03 -15.52 -5.44
C ILE A 61 -32.28 -15.00 -6.67
N GLY A 62 -32.95 -14.82 -7.80
CA GLY A 62 -32.32 -14.25 -9.00
C GLY A 62 -31.72 -12.86 -8.75
N LYS A 63 -32.40 -12.02 -7.97
CA LYS A 63 -31.88 -10.69 -7.58
C LYS A 63 -30.68 -10.80 -6.63
N LEU A 64 -30.73 -11.71 -5.65
CA LEU A 64 -29.61 -11.95 -4.74
C LEU A 64 -28.38 -12.46 -5.50
N ASP A 65 -28.56 -13.38 -6.44
CA ASP A 65 -27.48 -13.90 -7.29
C ASP A 65 -26.82 -12.82 -8.12
N GLN A 66 -27.64 -11.95 -8.73
CA GLN A 66 -27.14 -10.80 -9.46
C GLN A 66 -26.36 -9.86 -8.52
N ALA A 67 -26.87 -9.57 -7.33
CA ALA A 67 -26.19 -8.72 -6.34
C ALA A 67 -24.86 -9.33 -5.88
N CYS A 68 -24.81 -10.63 -5.58
CA CYS A 68 -23.59 -11.35 -5.23
C CYS A 68 -22.56 -11.30 -6.36
N SER A 69 -22.98 -11.50 -7.61
CA SER A 69 -22.09 -11.43 -8.77
C SER A 69 -21.51 -10.02 -8.97
N LEU A 70 -22.35 -8.99 -8.87
CA LEU A 70 -21.91 -7.59 -8.96
C LEU A 70 -20.94 -7.24 -7.82
N GLN A 71 -21.20 -7.70 -6.61
CA GLN A 71 -20.32 -7.45 -5.47
C GLN A 71 -18.98 -8.20 -5.61
N ALA A 72 -18.98 -9.43 -6.15
CA ALA A 72 -17.75 -10.19 -6.39
C ALA A 72 -16.85 -9.49 -7.42
N ASN A 73 -17.45 -8.89 -8.44
CA ASN A 73 -16.73 -8.04 -9.40
C ASN A 73 -16.14 -6.79 -8.74
N LYS A 74 -16.85 -6.17 -7.79
CA LYS A 74 -16.31 -5.05 -7.00
C LYS A 74 -15.13 -5.47 -6.14
N VAL A 75 -15.21 -6.62 -5.46
CA VAL A 75 -14.07 -7.18 -4.68
C VAL A 75 -12.87 -7.42 -5.59
N THR A 76 -13.09 -8.00 -6.76
CA THR A 76 -12.02 -8.26 -7.75
C THR A 76 -11.37 -6.96 -8.21
N THR A 77 -12.18 -5.93 -8.47
CA THR A 77 -11.69 -4.59 -8.86
C THR A 77 -10.91 -3.93 -7.72
N ALA A 78 -11.43 -3.97 -6.49
CA ALA A 78 -10.75 -3.43 -5.32
C ALA A 78 -9.40 -4.11 -5.07
N ARG A 79 -9.31 -5.44 -5.25
CA ARG A 79 -8.03 -6.17 -5.16
C ARG A 79 -7.01 -5.64 -6.16
N LYS A 80 -7.41 -5.45 -7.43
CA LYS A 80 -6.53 -4.87 -8.46
C LYS A 80 -6.06 -3.46 -8.10
N VAL A 81 -6.93 -2.65 -7.51
CA VAL A 81 -6.58 -1.30 -7.04
C VAL A 81 -5.56 -1.37 -5.91
N VAL A 82 -5.75 -2.26 -4.93
CA VAL A 82 -4.78 -2.49 -3.84
C VAL A 82 -3.42 -2.86 -4.41
N ASP A 83 -3.36 -3.80 -5.35
CA ASP A 83 -2.10 -4.23 -5.98
C ASP A 83 -1.41 -3.08 -6.73
N GLN A 84 -2.17 -2.28 -7.49
CA GLN A 84 -1.64 -1.09 -8.15
C GLN A 84 -1.08 -0.07 -7.16
N ARG A 85 -1.84 0.27 -6.10
CA ARG A 85 -1.40 1.25 -5.09
C ARG A 85 -0.16 0.77 -4.34
N ARG A 86 -0.10 -0.53 -4.03
CA ARG A 86 1.08 -1.16 -3.43
C ARG A 86 2.31 -1.01 -4.31
N ALA A 87 2.18 -1.31 -5.61
CA ALA A 87 3.29 -1.19 -6.55
C ALA A 87 3.79 0.27 -6.65
N LEU A 88 2.88 1.24 -6.73
CA LEU A 88 3.23 2.66 -6.76
C LEU A 88 3.96 3.10 -5.49
N TRP A 89 3.47 2.72 -4.31
CA TRP A 89 4.11 3.02 -3.04
C TRP A 89 5.52 2.42 -2.95
N LEU A 90 5.69 1.14 -3.26
CA LEU A 90 6.99 0.46 -3.22
C LEU A 90 7.99 1.06 -4.23
N ASN A 91 7.53 1.51 -5.40
CA ASN A 91 8.38 2.19 -6.36
C ASN A 91 8.85 3.56 -5.85
N GLN A 92 7.94 4.34 -5.26
CA GLN A 92 8.28 5.64 -4.68
C GLN A 92 9.23 5.50 -3.48
N GLN A 93 9.03 4.50 -2.63
CA GLN A 93 9.93 4.19 -1.52
C GLN A 93 11.34 3.81 -2.02
N ARG A 94 11.42 2.95 -3.04
CA ARG A 94 12.71 2.60 -3.67
C ARG A 94 13.44 3.82 -4.20
N LYS A 95 12.72 4.72 -4.88
CA LYS A 95 13.28 5.98 -5.39
C LYS A 95 13.78 6.88 -4.26
N ARG A 96 13.00 7.05 -3.19
CA ARG A 96 13.41 7.86 -2.03
C ARG A 96 14.71 7.33 -1.42
N LYS A 97 14.77 6.02 -1.14
CA LYS A 97 15.97 5.38 -0.57
C LYS A 97 17.20 5.52 -1.47
N ALA A 98 17.03 5.39 -2.79
CA ALA A 98 18.13 5.59 -3.73
C ALA A 98 18.67 7.03 -3.70
N ILE A 99 17.78 8.03 -3.61
CA ILE A 99 18.17 9.45 -3.50
C ILE A 99 18.87 9.71 -2.16
N GLU A 100 18.36 9.16 -1.05
CA GLU A 100 18.99 9.26 0.28
C GLU A 100 20.42 8.71 0.25
N ALA A 101 20.61 7.52 -0.33
CA ALA A 101 21.94 6.90 -0.46
C ALA A 101 22.92 7.75 -1.30
N LEU A 102 22.44 8.39 -2.38
CA LEU A 102 23.27 9.29 -3.20
C LEU A 102 23.68 10.55 -2.43
N ILE A 103 22.76 11.14 -1.66
CA ILE A 103 23.04 12.31 -0.82
C ILE A 103 24.09 11.95 0.24
N ASP A 104 23.92 10.81 0.92
CA ASP A 104 24.85 10.38 1.96
C ASP A 104 26.25 10.11 1.39
N LYS A 105 26.33 9.46 0.21
CA LYS A 105 27.59 9.27 -0.50
C LYS A 105 28.27 10.61 -0.85
N GLN A 106 27.50 11.60 -1.30
CA GLN A 106 28.04 12.92 -1.63
C GLN A 106 28.55 13.66 -0.38
N LYS A 107 27.82 13.58 0.73
CA LYS A 107 28.24 14.14 2.03
C LYS A 107 29.54 13.52 2.52
N GLN A 108 29.67 12.19 2.45
CA GLN A 108 30.90 11.49 2.83
C GLN A 108 32.09 11.91 1.95
N ALA A 109 31.87 12.04 0.64
CA ALA A 109 32.92 12.50 -0.26
C ALA A 109 33.38 13.94 0.04
N MET A 110 32.43 14.83 0.37
CA MET A 110 32.72 16.22 0.76
C MET A 110 33.49 16.29 2.09
N GLN A 111 33.07 15.53 3.11
CA GLN A 111 33.78 15.43 4.39
C GLN A 111 35.20 14.92 4.21
N LEU A 112 35.41 13.90 3.37
CA LEU A 112 36.75 13.38 3.09
C LEU A 112 37.63 14.42 2.37
N ALA A 113 37.06 15.20 1.44
CA ALA A 113 37.78 16.26 0.76
C ALA A 113 38.19 17.39 1.72
N GLU A 114 37.29 17.78 2.63
CA GLU A 114 37.54 18.78 3.68
C GLU A 114 38.64 18.31 4.65
N GLN A 115 38.55 17.08 5.16
CA GLN A 115 39.57 16.47 6.02
C GLN A 115 40.97 16.46 5.36
N ARG A 116 41.02 16.13 4.06
CA ARG A 116 42.29 16.17 3.29
C ARG A 116 42.84 17.59 3.14
N ALA A 117 41.97 18.57 2.95
CA ALA A 117 42.37 19.98 2.85
C ALA A 117 42.90 20.51 4.19
N GLU A 118 42.22 20.20 5.29
CA GLU A 118 42.65 20.53 6.65
C GLU A 118 44.00 19.88 6.99
N GLN A 119 44.14 18.58 6.72
CA GLN A 119 45.41 17.86 6.94
C GLN A 119 46.57 18.50 6.18
N LYS A 120 46.37 18.81 4.89
CA LYS A 120 47.38 19.48 4.08
C LYS A 120 47.79 20.85 4.66
N MET A 121 46.82 21.64 5.12
CA MET A 121 47.09 22.94 5.76
C MET A 121 47.91 22.78 7.05
N PHE A 122 47.60 21.78 7.88
CA PHE A 122 48.38 21.49 9.09
C PHE A 122 49.80 21.03 8.76
N ASP A 123 49.97 20.18 7.75
CA ASP A 123 51.29 19.70 7.32
C ASP A 123 52.16 20.85 6.79
N GLU A 124 51.58 21.76 6.00
CA GLU A 124 52.26 22.97 5.52
C GLU A 124 52.70 23.89 6.67
N PHE A 125 51.82 24.10 7.66
CA PHE A 125 52.14 24.90 8.84
C PHE A 125 53.25 24.27 9.69
N ALA A 126 53.18 22.95 9.92
CA ALA A 126 54.20 22.22 10.66
C ALA A 126 55.58 22.28 9.96
N MET A 127 55.61 22.11 8.64
CA MET A 127 56.83 22.25 7.85
C MET A 127 57.42 23.66 7.95
N GLN A 128 56.60 24.71 7.83
CA GLN A 128 57.07 26.09 7.97
C GLN A 128 57.68 26.36 9.36
N GLN A 129 57.05 25.86 10.43
CA GLN A 129 57.60 25.99 11.78
C GLN A 129 58.92 25.26 11.94
N PHE A 130 59.03 24.04 11.40
CA PHE A 130 60.25 23.24 11.46
C PHE A 130 61.41 23.95 10.75
N VAL A 131 61.20 24.45 9.53
CA VAL A 131 62.21 25.19 8.77
C VAL A 131 62.66 26.45 9.52
N ARG A 132 61.72 27.20 10.11
CA ARG A 132 62.07 28.38 10.92
C ARG A 132 62.97 28.03 12.10
N LYS A 133 62.67 26.94 12.82
CA LYS A 133 63.49 26.48 13.96
C LYS A 133 64.88 26.00 13.57
N GLN A 134 65.12 25.59 12.32
CA GLN A 134 66.46 25.20 11.86
C GLN A 134 67.32 26.40 11.40
N LEU A 135 66.69 27.53 11.10
CA LEU A 135 67.36 28.75 10.61
C LEU A 135 67.70 29.75 11.72
N THR A 136 67.11 29.57 12.91
CA THR A 136 67.38 30.33 14.14
C THR A 136 68.19 29.52 15.12
#